data_AF-A0A368TM45-F1
#
_entry.id   AF-A0A368TM45-F1
#
_cell.length_a   1.000
_cell.length_b   1.000
_cell.length_c   1.000
_cell.angle_alpha   90.00
_cell.angle_beta   90.00
_cell.angle_gamma   90.00
#
_symmetry.space_group_name_H-M   'P 1'
#
loop_
_entity.id
_entity.type
_entity.pdbx_description
1 polymer ?
#
loop_
_entity_poly.entity_id
_entity_poly.type
_entity_poly.pdbx_seq_one_letter_code
_entity_poly.pdbx_strand_id
1 'polypeptide(L)'
;LPKADVIIGSTPCAEFSILKKNRTYDMTLTNHFLKIVNDYKPKYWMLENVPGISKFLTVPFNILKRCIAGNYPYPTPTHASFSNQTLENKPLHSWIRFREIKYPDGGKPFSKKAITGAFRRANEMGKKKCNFMPQFIDDGDVLPTITSSEFHGIRASCTIVYDHSKLRPLSFRECTRAQSFPDDYVFVGTQAQCYHQVGDAVPPLRTKAIGDTIRANEEETEECIETRV
;
A
#
# COMPACT_ATOMS: atom_id res chain seq x y z
N LEU A 1 23.71 2.33 14.12
CA LEU A 1 23.52 2.27 12.66
C LEU A 1 24.79 2.77 12.00
N PRO A 2 25.15 2.25 10.81
CA PRO A 2 26.19 2.88 10.00
C PRO A 2 25.80 4.32 9.67
N LYS A 3 26.79 5.16 9.30
CA LYS A 3 26.50 6.49 8.76
C LYS A 3 25.61 6.35 7.53
N ALA A 4 24.50 7.09 7.51
CA ALA A 4 23.51 7.01 6.45
C ALA A 4 22.99 8.41 6.11
N ASP A 5 22.90 8.72 4.82
CA ASP A 5 22.28 9.95 4.33
C ASP A 5 20.75 9.87 4.35
N VAL A 6 20.19 8.66 4.26
CA VAL A 6 18.75 8.41 4.19
C VAL A 6 18.37 7.31 5.20
N ILE A 7 17.33 7.55 6.01
CA ILE A 7 16.72 6.54 6.89
C ILE A 7 15.27 6.31 6.48
N ILE A 8 14.90 5.08 6.16
CA ILE A 8 13.53 4.71 5.75
C ILE A 8 12.96 3.73 6.76
N GLY A 9 11.70 3.92 7.16
CA GLY A 9 10.96 2.99 8.01
C GLY A 9 9.51 2.83 7.56
N SER A 10 8.97 1.64 7.77
CA SER A 10 7.53 1.37 7.78
C SER A 10 7.25 0.63 9.09
N THR A 11 6.73 1.36 10.08
CA THR A 11 6.49 0.80 11.42
C THR A 11 5.13 0.10 11.45
N PRO A 12 4.91 -0.87 12.36
CA PRO A 12 3.66 -1.62 12.37
C PRO A 12 2.42 -0.73 12.37
N CYS A 13 1.53 -0.96 11.40
CA CYS A 13 0.37 -0.10 11.13
C CYS A 13 -0.95 -0.66 11.70
N ALA A 14 -0.91 -1.89 12.22
CA ALA A 14 -2.08 -2.67 12.63
C ALA A 14 -2.98 -1.94 13.63
N GLU A 15 -2.45 -1.04 14.44
CA GLU A 15 -3.16 -0.30 15.48
C GLU A 15 -3.72 1.04 15.00
N PHE A 16 -3.19 1.56 13.89
CA PHE A 16 -3.65 2.79 13.25
C PHE A 16 -4.66 2.50 12.12
N SER A 17 -4.89 1.23 11.80
CA SER A 17 -5.82 0.80 10.76
C SER A 17 -7.28 0.98 11.17
N ILE A 18 -8.08 1.56 10.27
CA ILE A 18 -9.53 1.78 10.44
C ILE A 18 -10.30 0.44 10.55
N LEU A 19 -9.69 -0.67 10.12
CA LEU A 19 -10.33 -1.99 10.10
C LEU A 19 -10.40 -2.69 11.47
N LYS A 20 -9.65 -2.24 12.50
CA LYS A 20 -9.72 -2.82 13.85
C LYS A 20 -10.75 -2.09 14.75
N LYS A 21 -11.61 -2.87 15.41
CA LYS A 21 -12.67 -2.38 16.31
C LYS A 21 -12.22 -2.13 17.77
N ASN A 22 -11.21 -2.84 18.27
CA ASN A 22 -10.71 -2.71 19.64
C ASN A 22 -9.36 -1.96 19.65
N ARG A 23 -9.28 -0.89 20.44
CA ARG A 23 -8.22 0.13 20.37
C ARG A 23 -7.38 0.13 21.64
N THR A 24 -6.25 -0.57 21.58
CA THR A 24 -5.04 -0.18 22.31
C THR A 24 -4.05 0.30 21.26
N TYR A 25 -3.59 1.54 21.40
CA TYR A 25 -2.63 2.14 20.48
C TYR A 25 -1.24 2.03 21.11
N ASP A 26 -0.29 1.49 20.37
CA ASP A 26 1.11 1.35 20.74
C ASP A 26 1.99 2.12 19.74
N MET A 27 2.55 3.22 20.20
CA MET A 27 3.49 4.03 19.43
C MET A 27 4.95 3.60 19.66
N THR A 28 5.24 2.56 20.44
CA THR A 28 6.60 2.20 20.90
C THR A 28 7.59 2.08 19.74
N LEU A 29 7.26 1.30 18.70
CA LEU A 29 8.15 1.12 17.56
C LEU A 29 8.27 2.37 16.68
N THR A 30 7.20 3.15 16.57
CA THR A 30 7.23 4.46 15.91
C THR A 30 8.12 5.44 16.67
N ASN A 31 8.02 5.49 18.00
CA ASN A 31 8.83 6.34 18.85
C ASN A 31 10.31 5.94 18.80
N HIS A 32 10.61 4.64 18.74
CA HIS A 32 11.98 4.16 18.50
C HIS A 32 12.52 4.59 17.15
N PHE A 33 11.73 4.51 16.08
CA PHE A 33 12.12 5.04 14.77
C PHE A 33 12.42 6.54 14.84
N LEU A 34 11.54 7.34 15.45
CA LEU A 34 11.74 8.78 15.59
C LEU A 34 12.99 9.12 16.43
N LYS A 35 13.25 8.34 17.49
CA LYS A 35 14.47 8.46 18.29
C LYS A 35 15.72 8.19 17.45
N ILE A 36 15.71 7.14 16.62
CA ILE A 36 16.81 6.85 15.69
C ILE A 36 17.05 8.04 14.75
N VAL A 37 15.99 8.59 14.15
CA VAL A 37 16.12 9.76 13.27
C VAL A 37 16.72 10.96 14.02
N ASN A 38 16.26 11.24 15.23
CA ASN A 38 16.76 12.34 16.05
C ASN A 38 18.23 12.17 16.45
N ASP A 39 18.63 10.95 16.81
CA ASP A 39 19.97 10.65 17.27
C ASP A 39 20.98 10.62 16.10
N TYR A 40 20.58 10.10 14.93
CA TYR A 40 21.47 9.94 13.76
C TYR A 40 21.45 11.12 12.79
N LYS A 41 20.42 11.97 12.83
CA LYS A 41 20.29 13.19 12.02
C LYS A 41 20.64 12.98 10.53
N PRO A 42 20.00 12.01 9.84
CA PRO A 42 20.27 11.79 8.42
C PRO A 42 19.88 13.03 7.60
N LYS A 43 20.46 13.20 6.40
CA LYS A 43 20.04 14.25 5.47
C LYS A 43 18.55 14.12 5.11
N TYR A 44 18.07 12.88 5.01
CA TYR A 44 16.70 12.53 4.66
C TYR A 44 16.17 11.43 5.56
N TRP A 45 14.86 11.44 5.84
CA TRP A 45 14.19 10.27 6.39
C TRP A 45 12.75 10.16 5.91
N MET A 46 12.23 8.93 5.90
CA MET A 46 10.87 8.61 5.50
C MET A 46 10.24 7.62 6.47
N LEU A 47 9.01 7.91 6.89
CA LEU A 47 8.15 6.99 7.62
C LEU A 47 6.90 6.70 6.81
N GLU A 48 6.72 5.46 6.39
CA GLU A 48 5.50 4.98 5.76
C GLU A 48 4.56 4.41 6.84
N ASN A 49 3.29 4.79 6.78
CA ASN A 49 2.24 4.24 7.65
C ASN A 49 0.84 4.53 7.07
N VAL A 50 -0.19 3.98 7.70
CA VAL A 50 -1.60 4.22 7.34
C VAL A 50 -2.08 5.59 7.86
N PRO A 51 -3.09 6.21 7.22
CA PRO A 51 -3.52 7.59 7.53
C PRO A 51 -3.87 7.87 9.00
N GLY A 52 -4.28 6.86 9.76
CA GLY A 52 -4.65 6.99 11.17
C GLY A 52 -3.51 7.45 12.09
N ILE A 53 -2.25 7.24 11.71
CA ILE A 53 -1.08 7.62 12.53
C ILE A 53 -0.99 9.14 12.75
N SER A 54 -1.52 9.93 11.82
CA SER A 54 -1.46 11.40 11.80
C SER A 54 -1.96 12.05 13.10
N LYS A 55 -2.89 11.40 13.80
CA LYS A 55 -3.48 11.88 15.06
C LYS A 55 -2.53 11.76 16.26
N PHE A 56 -1.47 10.98 16.14
CA PHE A 56 -0.57 10.62 17.23
C PHE A 56 0.84 11.19 17.07
N LEU A 57 1.16 11.72 15.89
CA LEU A 57 2.42 12.38 15.64
C LEU A 57 2.36 13.81 16.18
N THR A 58 3.18 14.08 17.20
CA THR A 58 3.34 15.41 17.82
C THR A 58 4.38 16.27 17.11
N VAL A 59 5.04 15.73 16.08
CA VAL A 59 5.94 16.50 15.23
C VAL A 59 5.12 17.54 14.46
N PRO A 60 5.46 18.84 14.53
CA PRO A 60 4.73 19.86 13.79
C PRO A 60 4.71 19.49 12.31
N PHE A 61 3.51 19.44 11.74
CA PHE A 61 3.21 19.07 10.34
C PHE A 61 3.84 20.00 9.28
N ASN A 62 4.76 20.89 9.68
CA ASN A 62 5.58 21.73 8.81
C ASN A 62 6.97 21.13 8.53
N ILE A 63 7.27 19.90 8.95
CA ILE A 63 8.37 19.11 8.37
C ILE A 63 7.82 18.38 7.14
N LEU A 64 7.56 19.15 6.08
CA LEU A 64 7.14 18.60 4.81
C LEU A 64 7.70 19.36 3.61
N LYS A 65 8.96 19.03 3.32
CA LYS A 65 9.37 18.77 1.93
C LYS A 65 9.91 17.35 1.71
N ARG A 66 10.18 16.55 2.77
CA ARG A 66 10.77 15.19 2.68
C ARG A 66 9.97 14.07 3.39
N CYS A 67 8.90 14.40 4.12
CA CYS A 67 8.06 13.41 4.82
C CYS A 67 6.79 13.12 4.02
N ILE A 68 6.51 11.86 3.70
CA ILE A 68 5.25 11.47 3.00
C ILE A 68 4.15 11.31 4.03
N ALA A 69 3.71 12.45 4.55
CA ALA A 69 2.50 12.58 5.34
C ALA A 69 1.93 14.01 5.20
N GLY A 70 1.67 14.48 3.96
CA GLY A 70 0.83 15.67 3.70
C GLY A 70 1.50 16.87 3.02
N ASN A 71 1.09 17.16 1.79
CA ASN A 71 1.71 18.06 0.79
C ASN A 71 2.88 17.43 0.02
N TYR A 72 2.78 16.13 -0.24
CA TYR A 72 2.55 15.72 -1.64
C TYR A 72 1.03 15.54 -1.78
N PRO A 73 0.41 15.81 -2.94
CA PRO A 73 -0.90 15.26 -3.21
C PRO A 73 -0.63 13.78 -3.41
N TYR A 74 -0.72 13.08 -2.29
CA TYR A 74 -1.13 11.71 -2.32
C TYR A 74 -2.34 11.64 -3.28
N PRO A 75 -2.36 10.75 -4.30
CA PRO A 75 -3.65 10.26 -4.75
C PRO A 75 -4.37 9.82 -3.48
N THR A 76 -5.46 10.50 -3.13
CA THR A 76 -6.40 10.11 -2.06
C THR A 76 -6.49 8.59 -2.03
N PRO A 77 -6.64 7.92 -0.85
CA PRO A 77 -6.43 6.48 -0.65
C PRO A 77 -6.82 5.68 -1.88
N THR A 78 -6.04 4.64 -2.19
CA THR A 78 -6.12 3.63 -3.29
C THR A 78 -7.53 3.12 -3.71
N HIS A 79 -8.62 3.72 -3.21
CA HIS A 79 -10.04 3.49 -3.47
C HIS A 79 -10.93 4.75 -3.65
N ALA A 80 -10.39 5.97 -3.65
CA ALA A 80 -11.22 7.19 -3.76
C ALA A 80 -11.59 7.50 -5.22
N SER A 81 -12.89 7.58 -5.52
CA SER A 81 -13.48 7.76 -6.85
C SER A 81 -13.24 9.12 -7.54
N PHE A 82 -12.31 9.95 -7.07
CA PHE A 82 -12.13 11.32 -7.55
C PHE A 82 -10.70 11.55 -8.09
N SER A 83 -10.61 12.12 -9.29
CA SER A 83 -9.37 12.63 -9.86
C SER A 83 -8.91 13.88 -9.12
N ASN A 84 -7.77 13.81 -8.44
CA ASN A 84 -7.09 15.00 -7.94
C ASN A 84 -5.82 15.28 -8.76
N GLN A 85 -5.42 16.55 -8.79
CA GLN A 85 -4.20 17.04 -9.45
C GLN A 85 -2.97 16.84 -8.55
N THR A 86 -1.78 16.83 -9.16
CA THR A 86 -0.52 16.91 -8.42
C THR A 86 -0.26 18.32 -7.87
N LEU A 87 0.82 18.51 -7.08
CA LEU A 87 1.20 19.81 -6.51
C LEU A 87 1.69 20.78 -7.58
N GLU A 88 2.02 20.22 -8.74
CA GLU A 88 2.45 20.92 -9.94
C GLU A 88 1.30 21.04 -10.94
N ASN A 89 0.05 20.84 -10.51
CA ASN A 89 -1.14 20.78 -11.36
C ASN A 89 -1.07 19.75 -12.51
N LYS A 90 -0.20 18.74 -12.40
CA LYS A 90 -0.16 17.63 -13.36
C LYS A 90 -1.29 16.64 -13.05
N PRO A 91 -1.89 15.99 -14.06
CA PRO A 91 -2.83 14.91 -13.80
C PRO A 91 -2.11 13.75 -13.10
N LEU A 92 -2.65 13.25 -11.98
CA LEU A 92 -2.16 12.01 -11.38
C LEU A 92 -2.39 10.86 -12.38
N HIS A 93 -1.33 10.13 -12.72
CA HIS A 93 -1.40 9.03 -13.68
C HIS A 93 -2.37 7.93 -13.22
N SER A 94 -2.86 7.20 -14.21
CA SER A 94 -3.94 6.22 -14.12
C SER A 94 -3.66 5.18 -13.03
N TRP A 95 -4.68 4.98 -12.21
CA TRP A 95 -4.79 3.92 -11.24
C TRP A 95 -4.55 2.56 -11.92
N ILE A 96 -3.79 1.66 -11.30
CA ILE A 96 -3.53 0.32 -11.87
C ILE A 96 -4.86 -0.42 -11.96
N ARG A 97 -5.37 -0.56 -13.19
CA ARG A 97 -6.59 -1.34 -13.44
C ARG A 97 -6.24 -2.82 -13.44
N PHE A 98 -7.25 -3.65 -13.18
CA PHE A 98 -7.05 -5.10 -13.17
C PHE A 98 -6.42 -5.61 -14.49
N ARG A 99 -6.83 -5.07 -15.64
CA ARG A 99 -6.26 -5.46 -16.95
C ARG A 99 -4.74 -5.29 -17.05
N GLU A 100 -4.15 -4.37 -16.30
CA GLU A 100 -2.73 -4.02 -16.38
C GLU A 100 -1.83 -4.99 -15.60
N ILE A 101 -2.41 -5.75 -14.66
CA ILE A 101 -1.66 -6.67 -13.80
C ILE A 101 -1.91 -8.15 -14.13
N LYS A 102 -2.84 -8.45 -15.05
CA LYS A 102 -3.23 -9.82 -15.40
C LYS A 102 -2.02 -10.71 -15.63
N TYR A 103 -1.96 -11.82 -14.91
CA TYR A 103 -0.92 -12.81 -15.06
C TYR A 103 -1.45 -14.01 -15.86
N PRO A 104 -0.68 -14.61 -16.79
CA PRO A 104 -1.19 -15.67 -17.68
C PRO A 104 -1.91 -16.82 -16.97
N ASP A 105 -1.39 -17.26 -15.82
CA ASP A 105 -1.99 -18.36 -15.06
C ASP A 105 -3.20 -17.94 -14.22
N GLY A 106 -3.30 -16.65 -13.87
CA GLY A 106 -4.36 -16.10 -13.03
C GLY A 106 -4.57 -16.85 -11.70
N GLY A 107 -5.62 -16.45 -10.98
CA GLY A 107 -6.11 -17.20 -9.83
C GLY A 107 -6.92 -18.42 -10.25
N LYS A 108 -6.95 -19.47 -9.42
CA LYS A 108 -7.80 -20.63 -9.71
C LYS A 108 -9.30 -20.22 -9.68
N PRO A 109 -10.08 -20.47 -10.75
CA PRO A 109 -11.50 -20.14 -10.77
C PRO A 109 -12.28 -20.79 -9.63
N PHE A 110 -13.25 -20.06 -9.10
CA PHE A 110 -14.17 -20.62 -8.12
C PHE A 110 -15.07 -21.68 -8.75
N SER A 111 -15.27 -22.79 -8.04
CA SER A 111 -16.27 -23.77 -8.43
C SER A 111 -17.68 -23.21 -8.23
N LYS A 112 -18.68 -23.73 -8.96
CA LYS A 112 -20.09 -23.38 -8.75
C LYS A 112 -20.49 -23.53 -7.28
N LYS A 113 -20.06 -24.61 -6.62
CA LYS A 113 -20.29 -24.85 -5.18
C LYS A 113 -19.66 -23.78 -4.29
N ALA A 114 -18.45 -23.32 -4.60
CA ALA A 114 -17.79 -22.25 -3.86
C ALA A 114 -18.54 -20.92 -4.00
N ILE A 115 -18.98 -20.58 -5.22
CA ILE A 115 -19.79 -19.38 -5.49
C ILE A 115 -21.11 -19.43 -4.72
N THR A 116 -21.89 -20.52 -4.86
CA THR A 116 -23.15 -20.70 -4.12
C THR A 116 -22.94 -20.65 -2.61
N GLY A 117 -21.86 -21.26 -2.10
CA GLY A 117 -21.50 -21.21 -0.68
C GLY A 117 -21.12 -19.81 -0.20
N ALA A 118 -20.46 -19.00 -1.02
CA ALA A 118 -20.14 -17.61 -0.70
C ALA A 118 -21.41 -16.75 -0.59
N PHE A 119 -22.33 -16.84 -1.57
CA PHE A 119 -23.62 -16.13 -1.51
C PHE A 119 -24.48 -16.57 -0.32
N ARG A 120 -24.56 -17.88 -0.04
CA ARG A 120 -25.28 -18.39 1.14
C ARG A 120 -24.71 -17.80 2.43
N ARG A 121 -23.38 -17.82 2.60
CA ARG A 121 -22.73 -17.25 3.78
C ARG A 121 -22.98 -15.75 3.88
N ALA A 122 -22.87 -14.99 2.79
CA ALA A 122 -23.16 -13.55 2.79
C ALA A 122 -24.58 -13.25 3.28
N ASN A 123 -25.56 -14.02 2.82
CA ASN A 123 -26.96 -13.90 3.27
C ASN A 123 -27.15 -14.32 4.74
N GLU A 124 -26.45 -15.35 5.22
CA GLU A 124 -26.46 -15.76 6.63
C GLU A 124 -25.76 -14.73 7.54
N MET A 125 -24.71 -14.07 7.06
CA MET A 125 -24.01 -13.01 7.79
C MET A 125 -24.79 -11.69 7.83
N GLY A 126 -25.65 -11.43 6.86
CA GLY A 126 -26.71 -10.41 7.02
C GLY A 126 -27.53 -10.61 8.30
N LYS A 127 -27.60 -11.84 8.83
CA LYS A 127 -28.23 -12.19 10.11
C LYS A 127 -27.27 -12.22 11.31
N LYS A 128 -25.96 -12.43 11.10
CA LYS A 128 -24.92 -12.47 12.14
C LYS A 128 -23.90 -11.39 11.85
N LYS A 129 -23.95 -10.25 12.57
CA LYS A 129 -23.12 -9.01 12.49
C LYS A 129 -21.60 -9.16 12.15
N CYS A 130 -21.24 -9.85 11.08
CA CYS A 130 -19.91 -10.12 10.57
C CYS A 130 -19.86 -9.65 9.11
N ASN A 131 -18.89 -8.78 8.80
CA ASN A 131 -18.86 -8.02 7.55
C ASN A 131 -17.98 -8.68 6.48
N PHE A 132 -18.34 -9.87 5.98
CA PHE A 132 -17.77 -10.31 4.71
C PHE A 132 -18.41 -9.50 3.59
N MET A 133 -17.61 -8.73 2.87
CA MET A 133 -18.08 -8.02 1.70
C MET A 133 -17.11 -8.30 0.56
N PRO A 134 -17.40 -9.27 -0.31
CA PRO A 134 -16.57 -9.50 -1.50
C PRO A 134 -16.55 -8.24 -2.36
N GLN A 135 -15.38 -7.92 -2.89
CA GLN A 135 -15.20 -6.82 -3.82
C GLN A 135 -15.08 -7.41 -5.22
N PHE A 136 -16.13 -7.24 -6.03
CA PHE A 136 -16.15 -7.70 -7.40
C PHE A 136 -15.57 -6.62 -8.29
N ILE A 137 -14.59 -6.99 -9.13
CA ILE A 137 -13.96 -6.07 -10.08
C ILE A 137 -13.83 -6.73 -11.47
N ASP A 138 -13.85 -5.90 -12.52
CA ASP A 138 -13.57 -6.27 -13.90
C ASP A 138 -12.32 -5.59 -14.47
N ASP A 139 -12.05 -5.78 -15.78
CA ASP A 139 -10.87 -5.25 -16.48
C ASP A 139 -10.74 -3.72 -16.43
N GLY A 140 -11.87 -3.02 -16.31
CA GLY A 140 -11.95 -1.58 -16.20
C GLY A 140 -11.69 -1.08 -14.78
N ASP A 141 -11.96 -1.91 -13.78
CA ASP A 141 -11.92 -1.48 -12.38
C ASP A 141 -10.51 -1.36 -11.82
N VAL A 142 -10.39 -0.49 -10.81
CA VAL A 142 -9.17 -0.39 -10.01
C VAL A 142 -9.19 -1.43 -8.90
N LEU A 143 -8.01 -1.97 -8.62
CA LEU A 143 -7.79 -2.88 -7.52
C LEU A 143 -7.98 -2.21 -6.16
N PRO A 144 -8.63 -2.91 -5.23
CA PRO A 144 -8.57 -2.51 -3.84
C PRO A 144 -7.17 -2.76 -3.24
N THR A 145 -6.88 -2.11 -2.11
CA THR A 145 -5.67 -2.33 -1.30
C THR A 145 -5.45 -3.82 -1.07
N ILE A 146 -4.26 -4.29 -1.43
CA ILE A 146 -3.79 -5.62 -1.11
C ILE A 146 -3.48 -5.65 0.39
N THR A 147 -4.34 -6.34 1.16
CA THR A 147 -4.15 -6.52 2.59
C THR A 147 -3.47 -7.85 2.90
N SER A 148 -2.71 -7.89 3.99
CA SER A 148 -2.04 -9.09 4.48
C SER A 148 -3.02 -10.13 5.06
N SER A 149 -4.24 -9.69 5.41
CA SER A 149 -5.30 -10.54 5.96
C SER A 149 -5.95 -11.47 4.93
N GLU A 150 -6.28 -12.69 5.36
CA GLU A 150 -7.23 -13.56 4.67
C GLU A 150 -8.62 -13.41 5.27
N PHE A 151 -9.63 -13.58 4.43
CA PHE A 151 -10.98 -13.78 4.92
C PHE A 151 -11.67 -14.89 4.12
N HIS A 152 -11.94 -16.02 4.79
CA HIS A 152 -12.60 -17.20 4.21
C HIS A 152 -11.92 -17.76 2.94
N GLY A 153 -10.58 -17.86 2.92
CA GLY A 153 -9.85 -18.37 1.76
C GLY A 153 -9.61 -17.32 0.66
N ILE A 154 -10.12 -16.10 0.81
CA ILE A 154 -9.94 -15.01 -0.16
C ILE A 154 -9.01 -13.94 0.45
N ARG A 155 -7.91 -13.66 -0.26
CA ARG A 155 -6.88 -12.68 0.11
C ARG A 155 -7.17 -11.33 -0.54
N ALA A 156 -6.31 -10.33 -0.29
CA ALA A 156 -6.41 -9.00 -0.89
C ALA A 156 -7.80 -8.37 -0.68
N SER A 157 -8.21 -8.21 0.57
CA SER A 157 -9.48 -7.54 0.90
C SER A 157 -10.72 -8.18 0.29
N CYS A 158 -10.74 -9.52 0.17
CA CYS A 158 -11.82 -10.30 -0.44
C CYS A 158 -12.09 -9.98 -1.92
N THR A 159 -11.04 -9.68 -2.69
CA THR A 159 -11.18 -9.33 -4.11
C THR A 159 -11.50 -10.54 -4.96
N ILE A 160 -12.56 -10.42 -5.78
CA ILE A 160 -12.99 -11.39 -6.76
C ILE A 160 -13.01 -10.69 -8.12
N VAL A 161 -12.27 -11.24 -9.07
CA VAL A 161 -12.22 -10.70 -10.43
C VAL A 161 -13.15 -11.50 -11.33
N TYR A 162 -13.86 -10.82 -12.21
CA TYR A 162 -14.54 -11.44 -13.35
C TYR A 162 -13.61 -11.42 -14.55
N ASP A 163 -13.07 -12.59 -14.89
CA ASP A 163 -12.04 -12.74 -15.91
C ASP A 163 -12.37 -13.92 -16.83
N HIS A 164 -12.43 -13.69 -18.14
CA HIS A 164 -12.80 -14.69 -19.15
C HIS A 164 -14.05 -15.51 -18.79
N SER A 165 -15.12 -14.80 -18.40
CA SER A 165 -16.40 -15.39 -17.97
C SER A 165 -16.34 -16.26 -16.72
N LYS A 166 -15.29 -16.12 -15.89
CA LYS A 166 -15.12 -16.86 -14.65
C LYS A 166 -14.89 -15.91 -13.48
N LEU A 167 -15.45 -16.26 -12.32
CA LEU A 167 -15.12 -15.61 -11.06
C LEU A 167 -13.90 -16.32 -10.44
N ARG A 168 -12.87 -15.55 -10.09
CA ARG A 168 -11.64 -16.09 -9.48
C ARG A 168 -11.04 -15.08 -8.49
N PRO A 169 -10.18 -15.51 -7.55
CA PRO A 169 -9.39 -14.56 -6.77
C PRO A 169 -8.26 -13.98 -7.66
N LEU A 170 -7.60 -12.93 -7.17
CA LEU A 170 -6.28 -12.56 -7.68
C LEU A 170 -5.27 -13.69 -7.38
N SER A 171 -4.41 -13.98 -8.35
CA SER A 171 -3.23 -14.78 -8.14
C SER A 171 -2.22 -14.05 -7.26
N PHE A 172 -1.27 -14.80 -6.71
CA PHE A 172 -0.14 -14.20 -5.99
C PHE A 172 0.64 -13.22 -6.89
N ARG A 173 0.90 -13.58 -8.16
CA ARG A 173 1.60 -12.72 -9.10
C ARG A 173 0.83 -11.45 -9.47
N GLU A 174 -0.48 -11.53 -9.57
CA GLU A 174 -1.33 -10.34 -9.73
C GLU A 174 -1.25 -9.42 -8.50
N CYS A 175 -1.25 -9.98 -7.28
CA CYS A 175 -1.04 -9.20 -6.06
C CYS A 175 0.34 -8.53 -6.02
N THR A 176 1.40 -9.23 -6.45
CA THR A 176 2.76 -8.66 -6.45
C THR A 176 2.91 -7.55 -7.49
N ARG A 177 2.32 -7.73 -8.68
CA ARG A 177 2.27 -6.69 -9.73
C ARG A 177 1.44 -5.48 -9.31
N ALA A 178 0.31 -5.70 -8.61
CA ALA A 178 -0.48 -4.61 -8.01
C ALA A 178 0.36 -3.77 -7.04
N GLN A 179 1.26 -4.43 -6.29
CA GLN A 179 2.23 -3.78 -5.41
C GLN A 179 3.50 -3.34 -6.15
N SER A 180 3.55 -3.41 -7.49
CA SER A 180 4.68 -3.00 -8.35
C SER A 180 6.01 -3.75 -8.15
N PHE A 181 5.97 -4.96 -7.60
CA PHE A 181 7.14 -5.84 -7.61
C PHE A 181 7.43 -6.34 -9.03
N PRO A 182 8.71 -6.46 -9.42
CA PRO A 182 9.06 -7.04 -10.71
C PRO A 182 8.77 -8.55 -10.71
N ASP A 183 8.50 -9.11 -11.89
CA ASP A 183 8.08 -10.51 -12.04
C ASP A 183 9.17 -11.52 -11.62
N ASP A 184 10.43 -11.11 -11.69
CA ASP A 184 11.60 -11.88 -11.28
C ASP A 184 11.90 -11.79 -9.77
N TYR A 185 11.15 -10.98 -9.01
CA TYR A 185 11.28 -10.93 -7.56
C TYR A 185 10.83 -12.26 -6.93
N VAL A 186 11.68 -12.80 -6.06
CA VAL A 186 11.47 -14.08 -5.37
C VAL A 186 11.07 -13.81 -3.92
N PHE A 187 9.83 -14.16 -3.57
CA PHE A 187 9.36 -14.17 -2.19
C PHE A 187 9.72 -15.50 -1.52
N VAL A 188 10.32 -15.44 -0.33
CA VAL A 188 10.75 -16.62 0.42
C VAL A 188 9.79 -16.88 1.58
N GLY A 189 9.41 -18.15 1.75
CA GLY A 189 8.56 -18.62 2.84
C GLY A 189 7.37 -19.44 2.35
N THR A 190 6.46 -19.74 3.28
CA THR A 190 5.17 -20.36 2.96
C THR A 190 4.28 -19.40 2.19
N GLN A 191 3.30 -19.91 1.44
CA GLN A 191 2.37 -19.07 0.67
C GLN A 191 1.70 -17.99 1.55
N ALA A 192 1.27 -18.35 2.76
CA ALA A 192 0.69 -17.40 3.70
C ALA A 192 1.68 -16.29 4.06
N GLN A 193 2.92 -16.63 4.41
CA GLN A 193 3.96 -15.64 4.72
C GLN A 193 4.25 -14.72 3.54
N CYS A 194 4.28 -15.24 2.31
CA CYS A 194 4.49 -14.42 1.12
C CYS A 194 3.33 -13.42 0.91
N TYR A 195 2.07 -13.83 1.12
CA TYR A 195 0.95 -12.88 1.08
C TYR A 195 1.02 -11.81 2.18
N HIS A 196 1.48 -12.17 3.38
CA HIS A 196 1.72 -11.20 4.44
C HIS A 196 2.80 -10.19 4.03
N GLN A 197 3.93 -10.65 3.48
CA GLN A 197 4.99 -9.78 2.97
C GLN A 197 4.47 -8.80 1.91
N VAL A 198 3.64 -9.27 0.96
CA VAL A 198 3.07 -8.40 -0.09
C VAL A 198 2.07 -7.39 0.48
N GLY A 199 1.22 -7.80 1.42
CA GLY A 199 0.19 -6.93 2.00
C GLY A 199 0.74 -5.85 2.93
N ASP A 200 1.89 -6.09 3.56
CA ASP A 200 2.56 -5.13 4.44
C ASP A 200 3.68 -4.35 3.71
N ALA A 201 3.92 -4.64 2.42
CA ALA A 201 4.97 -3.98 1.64
C ALA A 201 4.59 -2.56 1.22
N VAL A 202 5.61 -1.71 1.12
CA VAL A 202 5.57 -0.46 0.36
C VAL A 202 5.86 -0.77 -1.11
N PRO A 203 5.02 -0.32 -2.07
CA PRO A 203 5.26 -0.61 -3.49
C PRO A 203 6.63 -0.12 -4.00
N PRO A 204 7.45 -0.94 -4.69
CA PRO A 204 8.76 -0.52 -5.19
C PRO A 204 8.73 0.72 -6.09
N LEU A 205 7.77 0.85 -7.01
CA LEU A 205 7.66 2.04 -7.86
C LEU A 205 7.31 3.30 -7.07
N ARG A 206 6.56 3.17 -5.97
CA ARG A 206 6.30 4.28 -5.04
C ARG A 206 7.63 4.75 -4.43
N THR A 207 8.40 3.83 -3.85
CA THR A 207 9.72 4.14 -3.25
C THR A 207 10.70 4.70 -4.27
N LYS A 208 10.70 4.19 -5.51
CA LYS A 208 11.54 4.69 -6.60
C LYS A 208 11.23 6.16 -6.92
N ALA A 209 9.96 6.51 -7.09
CA ALA A 209 9.56 7.89 -7.40
C ALA A 209 10.03 8.87 -6.32
N ILE A 210 9.95 8.47 -5.05
CA ILE A 210 10.42 9.28 -3.91
C ILE A 210 11.94 9.45 -3.96
N GLY A 211 12.67 8.36 -4.21
CA GLY A 211 14.12 8.38 -4.36
C GLY A 211 14.58 9.26 -5.53
N ASP A 212 13.89 9.20 -6.67
CA ASP A 212 14.17 10.04 -7.83
C ASP A 212 13.97 11.53 -7.50
N THR A 213 12.93 11.89 -6.75
CA THR A 213 12.73 13.28 -6.29
C THR A 213 13.82 13.73 -5.32
N ILE A 214 14.23 12.86 -4.40
CA ILE A 214 15.34 13.15 -3.48
C ILE A 214 16.62 13.46 -4.26
N ARG A 215 16.95 12.62 -5.26
CA ARG A 215 18.14 12.81 -6.10
C ARG A 215 18.09 14.13 -6.87
N ALA A 216 16.98 14.42 -7.55
CA ALA A 216 16.84 15.65 -8.34
C ALA A 216 17.02 16.93 -7.50
N ASN A 217 16.54 16.94 -6.25
CA ASN A 217 16.72 18.09 -5.37
C ASN A 217 18.19 18.29 -4.90
N GLU A 218 18.99 17.21 -4.76
CA GLU A 218 20.42 17.38 -4.47
C GLU A 218 21.16 17.95 -5.68
N GLU A 219 20.86 17.46 -6.89
CA GLU A 219 21.48 17.93 -8.14
C GLU A 219 21.22 19.44 -8.37
N GLU A 220 19.98 19.91 -8.18
CA GLU A 220 19.65 21.35 -8.25
C GLU A 220 20.37 22.19 -7.19
N THR A 221 20.57 21.64 -5.99
CA THR A 221 21.25 22.34 -4.90
C THR A 221 22.74 22.47 -5.19
N GLU A 222 23.38 21.44 -5.75
CA GLU A 222 24.78 21.45 -6.17
C GLU A 222 25.02 22.42 -7.34
N GLU A 223 24.15 22.42 -8.37
CA GLU A 223 24.26 23.33 -9.51
C GLU A 223 24.04 24.81 -9.13
N CYS A 224 23.15 25.08 -8.17
CA CYS A 224 22.97 26.42 -7.57
C CYS A 224 24.19 26.90 -6.75
N ILE A 225 24.99 25.97 -6.22
CA ILE A 225 26.22 26.30 -5.50
C ILE A 225 27.35 26.56 -6.50
N GLU A 226 27.52 25.72 -7.51
CA GLU A 226 28.58 25.89 -8.53
C GLU A 226 28.41 27.17 -9.36
N THR A 227 27.17 27.60 -9.62
CA THR A 227 26.89 28.85 -10.34
C THR A 227 27.06 30.12 -9.49
N ARG A 228 27.33 29.99 -8.18
CA ARG A 228 27.51 31.11 -7.23
C ARG A 228 28.95 31.25 -6.70
N VAL A 229 29.90 30.45 -7.20
CA VAL A 229 31.34 30.53 -6.92
C VAL A 229 32.06 31.10 -8.13
#